data_AF-A0A2V8DNB1-F1
#
_entry.id   AF-A0A2V8DNB1-F1
#
_cell.length_a   1.000
_cell.length_b   1.000
_cell.length_c   1.000
_cell.angle_alpha   90.00
_cell.angle_beta   90.00
_cell.angle_gamma   90.00
#
_symmetry.space_group_name_H-M   'P 1'
#
loop_
_entity.id
_entity.type
_entity.pdbx_description
1 polymer ?
#
loop_
_entity_poly.entity_id
_entity_poly.type
_entity_poly.pdbx_seq_one_letter_code
_entity_poly.pdbx_strand_id
1 'polypeptide(L)'
;MADKDKRDIGDALGMVETRGLIGMIEAADAMVKTANVVFVGWQKVDAGLVTAIVRGDVGSVKAATDAGAAAARRVGELIGVHVIPRPADDLEKIFPIG
;
A
#
# COMPACT_ATOMS: atom_id res chain seq x y z
N MET A 1 -11.24 -26.95 -1.51
CA MET A 1 -11.19 -26.28 -0.19
C MET A 1 -11.44 -24.80 -0.45
N ALA A 2 -12.38 -24.21 0.28
CA ALA A 2 -13.17 -23.05 -0.14
C ALA A 2 -12.36 -21.82 -0.63
N ASP A 3 -12.74 -21.34 -1.82
CA ASP A 3 -12.49 -19.99 -2.32
C ASP A 3 -13.24 -19.02 -1.39
N LYS A 4 -12.53 -18.50 -0.39
CA LYS A 4 -13.05 -17.57 0.60
C LYS A 4 -12.74 -16.15 0.11
N ASP A 5 -13.80 -15.48 -0.34
CA ASP A 5 -13.92 -14.02 -0.31
C ASP A 5 -12.92 -13.25 -1.19
N LYS A 6 -12.92 -13.54 -2.51
CA LYS A 6 -12.48 -12.53 -3.48
C LYS A 6 -13.52 -11.42 -3.53
N ARG A 7 -13.44 -10.49 -2.56
CA ARG A 7 -13.97 -9.15 -2.78
C ARG A 7 -13.35 -8.66 -4.09
N ASP A 8 -14.17 -8.11 -4.99
CA ASP A 8 -13.74 -7.50 -6.26
C ASP A 8 -13.02 -6.19 -5.91
N ILE A 9 -11.81 -6.33 -5.36
CA ILE A 9 -10.95 -5.26 -4.86
C ILE A 9 -10.13 -4.88 -6.07
N GLY A 10 -10.45 -3.77 -6.73
CA GLY A 10 -9.84 -3.39 -8.01
C GLY A 10 -8.31 -3.53 -8.05
N ASP A 11 -7.78 -3.64 -9.27
CA ASP A 11 -6.38 -4.01 -9.48
C ASP A 11 -5.38 -2.88 -9.24
N ALA A 12 -5.80 -1.67 -8.85
CA ALA A 12 -4.86 -0.58 -8.64
C ALA A 12 -3.95 -0.87 -7.45
N LEU A 13 -2.68 -0.45 -7.56
CA LEU A 13 -1.64 -0.66 -6.57
C LEU A 13 -1.25 0.67 -5.93
N GLY A 14 -1.29 0.72 -4.60
CA GLY A 14 -0.81 1.85 -3.81
C GLY A 14 0.41 1.46 -2.98
N MET A 15 1.40 2.33 -2.93
CA MET A 15 2.63 2.13 -2.18
C MET A 15 3.00 3.38 -1.39
N VAL A 16 3.37 3.19 -0.13
CA VAL A 16 3.93 4.23 0.75
C VAL A 16 5.20 3.69 1.40
N GLU A 17 6.34 4.31 1.10
CA GLU A 17 7.65 3.94 1.63
C GLU A 17 8.11 4.95 2.68
N THR A 18 8.61 4.45 3.81
CA THR A 18 9.14 5.26 4.89
C THR A 18 10.51 4.76 5.32
N ARG A 19 11.29 5.63 5.97
CA ARG A 19 12.45 5.19 6.75
C ARG A 19 11.98 4.88 8.17
N GLY A 20 11.98 3.59 8.50
CA GLY A 20 11.57 3.05 9.80
C GLY A 20 10.17 2.44 9.82
N LEU A 21 10.03 1.35 10.56
CA LEU A 21 8.81 0.53 10.63
C LEU A 21 7.59 1.27 11.21
N ILE A 22 7.81 2.17 12.18
CA ILE A 22 6.72 2.91 12.83
C ILE A 22 5.99 3.80 11.82
N GLY A 23 6.73 4.51 10.95
CA GLY A 23 6.15 5.35 9.91
C GLY A 23 5.30 4.55 8.91
N MET A 24 5.77 3.36 8.54
CA MET A 24 5.06 2.46 7.63
C MET A 24 3.78 1.91 8.26
N ILE A 25 3.82 1.53 9.54
CA ILE A 25 2.63 1.05 10.27
C ILE A 25 1.56 2.15 10.38
N GLU A 26 1.96 3.38 10.72
CA GLU A 26 1.03 4.53 10.77
C GLU A 26 0.46 4.86 9.39
N ALA A 27 1.27 4.78 8.32
CA ALA A 27 0.79 4.91 6.96
C ALA A 27 -0.24 3.81 6.63
N ALA A 28 0.08 2.54 6.93
CA ALA A 28 -0.81 1.42 6.66
C ALA A 28 -2.16 1.57 7.37
N ASP A 29 -2.15 1.94 8.65
CA ASP A 29 -3.36 2.21 9.43
C ASP A 29 -4.21 3.33 8.81
N ALA A 30 -3.59 4.45 8.42
CA ALA A 30 -4.29 5.55 7.77
C ALA A 30 -4.85 5.17 6.39
N MET A 31 -4.11 4.40 5.59
CA MET A 31 -4.54 3.93 4.27
C MET A 31 -5.84 3.11 4.37
N VAL A 32 -5.87 2.09 5.22
CA VAL A 32 -7.02 1.17 5.34
C VAL A 32 -8.23 1.79 6.03
N LYS A 33 -8.04 2.87 6.81
CA LYS A 33 -9.15 3.63 7.43
C LYS A 33 -9.79 4.63 6.48
N THR A 34 -9.05 5.09 5.46
CA THR A 34 -9.49 6.22 4.61
C THR A 34 -10.37 5.78 3.45
N ALA A 35 -10.10 4.62 2.87
CA ALA A 35 -10.80 4.15 1.68
C ALA A 35 -10.99 2.63 1.70
N ASN A 36 -11.86 2.15 0.81
CA ASN A 36 -12.06 0.72 0.59
C ASN A 36 -10.87 0.13 -0.17
N VAL A 37 -9.77 -0.12 0.55
CA VAL A 37 -8.55 -0.77 0.05
C VAL A 37 -8.21 -1.96 0.93
N VAL A 38 -7.43 -2.88 0.39
CA VAL A 38 -6.89 -4.02 1.15
C VAL A 38 -5.39 -3.87 1.27
N PHE A 39 -4.90 -3.93 2.50
CA PHE A 39 -3.48 -4.07 2.76
C PHE A 39 -3.04 -5.49 2.39
N VAL A 40 -2.24 -5.60 1.33
CA VAL A 40 -1.81 -6.88 0.77
C VAL A 40 -0.46 -7.31 1.29
N GLY A 41 0.32 -6.38 1.81
CA GLY A 41 1.58 -6.69 2.47
C GLY A 41 2.45 -5.48 2.67
N TRP A 42 3.67 -5.76 3.11
CA TRP A 42 4.72 -4.77 3.24
C TRP A 42 6.04 -5.42 2.86
N GLN A 43 7.00 -4.59 2.43
CA GLN A 43 8.34 -5.02 2.10
C GLN A 43 9.35 -4.23 2.92
N LYS A 44 10.46 -4.88 3.27
CA LYS A 44 11.64 -4.25 3.82
C LYS A 44 12.80 -4.52 2.88
N VAL A 45 13.61 -3.50 2.63
CA VAL A 45 14.86 -3.67 1.90
C VAL A 45 16.03 -3.42 2.84
N ASP A 46 16.91 -2.48 2.54
CA ASP A 46 18.03 -2.09 3.39
C ASP A 46 17.90 -0.62 3.86
N ALA A 47 18.83 -0.16 4.70
CA ALA A 47 18.91 1.21 5.22
C ALA A 47 17.63 1.68 5.95
N GLY A 48 16.87 0.73 6.50
CA GLY A 48 15.62 1.00 7.24
C GLY A 48 14.43 1.38 6.34
N LEU A 49 14.52 1.19 5.03
CA LEU A 49 13.42 1.45 4.10
C LEU A 49 12.37 0.33 4.16
N VAL A 50 11.12 0.75 4.35
CA VAL A 50 9.98 -0.15 4.49
C VAL A 50 8.78 0.42 3.72
N THR A 51 8.10 -0.44 2.96
CA THR A 51 7.02 -0.05 2.06
C THR A 51 5.74 -0.77 2.41
N ALA A 52 4.67 -0.02 2.66
CA ALA A 52 3.31 -0.51 2.80
C ALA A 52 2.65 -0.64 1.43
N ILE A 53 1.88 -1.71 1.20
CA ILE A 53 1.30 -2.03 -0.11
C ILE A 53 -0.21 -2.28 0.03
N VAL A 54 -1.02 -1.60 -0.77
CA VAL A 54 -2.48 -1.75 -0.79
C VAL A 54 -3.03 -1.98 -2.21
N ARG A 55 -4.18 -2.66 -2.31
CA ARG A 55 -4.96 -2.87 -3.55
C ARG A 55 -6.38 -2.32 -3.43
N GLY A 56 -6.99 -1.96 -4.56
CA GLY A 56 -8.37 -1.48 -4.65
C GLY A 56 -8.64 -0.73 -5.95
N ASP A 57 -9.81 -0.10 -6.05
CA ASP A 57 -10.10 0.77 -7.19
C ASP A 57 -9.18 2.00 -7.19
N VAL A 58 -8.88 2.53 -8.38
CA VAL A 58 -7.93 3.65 -8.57
C VAL A 58 -8.22 4.84 -7.65
N GLY A 59 -9.49 5.21 -7.49
CA GLY A 59 -9.90 6.32 -6.63
C GLY A 59 -9.63 6.03 -5.14
N SER A 60 -9.97 4.82 -4.69
CA SER A 60 -9.74 4.37 -3.31
C SER A 60 -8.25 4.31 -2.98
N VAL A 61 -7.44 3.77 -3.90
CA VAL A 61 -5.98 3.67 -3.73
C VAL A 61 -5.32 5.05 -3.68
N LYS A 62 -5.77 5.99 -4.52
CA LYS A 62 -5.27 7.37 -4.47
C LYS A 62 -5.59 8.05 -3.14
N ALA A 63 -6.84 7.97 -2.70
CA ALA A 63 -7.26 8.54 -1.41
C ALA A 63 -6.50 7.89 -0.22
N ALA A 64 -6.34 6.56 -0.24
CA ALA A 64 -5.59 5.84 0.78
C ALA A 64 -4.13 6.31 0.82
N THR A 65 -3.41 6.29 -0.31
CA THR A 65 -1.99 6.66 -0.37
C THR A 65 -1.74 8.11 0.02
N ASP A 66 -2.61 9.06 -0.34
CA ASP A 66 -2.54 10.45 0.11
C ASP A 66 -2.64 10.56 1.65
N ALA A 67 -3.57 9.82 2.27
CA ALA A 67 -3.71 9.79 3.73
C ALA A 67 -2.54 9.09 4.42
N GLY A 68 -2.08 7.96 3.88
CA GLY A 68 -0.91 7.24 4.38
C GLY A 68 0.36 8.08 4.34
N ALA A 69 0.57 8.83 3.26
CA ALA A 69 1.67 9.76 3.11
C ALA A 69 1.66 10.86 4.17
N ALA A 70 0.49 11.46 4.42
CA ALA A 70 0.32 12.48 5.44
C ALA A 70 0.60 11.93 6.84
N ALA A 71 0.10 10.73 7.16
CA ALA A 71 0.34 10.06 8.43
C ALA A 71 1.84 9.74 8.63
N ALA A 72 2.50 9.16 7.63
CA ALA A 72 3.94 8.86 7.68
C ALA A 72 4.79 10.10 7.92
N ARG A 73 4.53 11.22 7.22
CA ARG A 73 5.27 12.48 7.41
C ARG A 73 5.15 13.06 8.82
N ARG A 74 4.06 12.77 9.53
CA ARG A 74 3.80 13.26 10.89
C ARG A 74 4.62 12.51 11.94
N VAL A 75 4.82 11.20 11.73
CA VAL A 75 5.43 10.31 12.74
C VAL A 75 6.86 9.87 12.39
N GLY A 76 7.34 10.17 11.19
CA GLY A 76 8.64 9.76 10.71
C GLY A 76 9.02 10.37 9.36
N GLU A 77 9.89 9.69 8.64
CA GLU A 77 10.40 10.14 7.35
C GLU A 77 9.71 9.39 6.20
N LEU A 78 8.90 10.12 5.43
CA LEU A 78 8.33 9.61 4.19
C LEU A 78 9.39 9.67 3.07
N ILE A 79 9.59 8.54 2.40
CA ILE A 79 10.57 8.38 1.32
C ILE A 79 9.87 8.43 -0.04
N GLY A 80 8.75 7.71 -0.18
CA GLY A 80 8.07 7.58 -1.47
C GLY A 80 6.58 7.32 -1.33
N VAL A 81 5.82 7.78 -2.31
CA VAL A 81 4.39 7.50 -2.47
C VAL A 81 4.14 7.30 -3.95
N HIS A 82 3.46 6.22 -4.30
CA HIS A 82 3.14 5.97 -5.70
C HIS A 82 1.85 5.18 -5.86
N VAL A 83 1.18 5.43 -6.98
CA VAL A 83 -0.01 4.70 -7.40
C VAL A 83 0.21 4.23 -8.82
N ILE A 84 -0.03 2.93 -9.04
CA ILE A 84 -0.10 2.33 -10.37
C ILE A 84 -1.57 1.96 -10.60
N PRO A 85 -2.33 2.74 -11.40
CA PRO A 85 -3.77 2.53 -11.58
C PRO A 85 -4.14 1.18 -12.19
N ARG A 86 -3.26 0.63 -13.02
CA ARG A 86 -3.42 -0.66 -13.68
C ARG A 86 -2.05 -1.31 -13.83
N PRO A 87 -1.60 -2.08 -12.83
CA PRO A 87 -0.40 -2.89 -12.93
C PRO A 87 -0.50 -3.86 -14.11
N ALA A 88 0.64 -4.23 -14.70
CA ALA A 88 0.64 -5.26 -15.74
C ALA A 88 0.35 -6.64 -15.13
N ASP A 89 -0.41 -7.48 -15.84
CA ASP A 89 -0.90 -8.79 -15.34
C ASP A 89 0.22 -9.72 -14.83
N ASP A 90 1.43 -9.63 -15.41
CA ASP A 90 2.56 -10.48 -15.04
C ASP A 90 3.38 -9.94 -13.86
N LEU A 91 3.10 -8.74 -13.38
CA LEU A 91 3.91 -8.08 -12.36
C LEU A 91 3.85 -8.83 -11.02
N GLU A 92 2.69 -9.35 -10.67
CA GLU A 92 2.45 -10.14 -9.44
C GLU A 92 3.20 -11.47 -9.41
N LYS A 93 3.61 -11.99 -10.57
CA LYS A 93 4.44 -13.21 -10.64
C LYS A 93 5.87 -12.96 -10.16
N ILE A 94 6.31 -11.70 -10.21
CA ILE A 94 7.67 -11.29 -9.90
C ILE A 94 7.73 -10.60 -8.53
N PHE A 95 6.73 -9.77 -8.22
CA PHE A 95 6.72 -8.96 -7.00
C PHE A 95 5.58 -9.36 -6.05
N PRO A 96 5.82 -9.36 -4.73
CA PRO A 96 4.81 -9.68 -3.72
C PRO A 96 3.86 -8.48 -3.48
N ILE A 97 3.08 -8.10 -4.50
CA ILE A 97 2.20 -6.92 -4.51
C ILE A 97 0.71 -7.26 -4.43
N GLY A 98 0.39 -8.50 -4.03
CA GLY A 98 -0.96 -9.02 -3.86
C GLY A 98 -1.59 -9.46 -5.15
#